data_AF-A0A931TH89-F1
#
_entry.id   AF-A0A931TH89-F1
#
_cell.length_a   1.000
_cell.length_b   1.000
_cell.length_c   1.000
_cell.angle_alpha   90.00
_cell.angle_beta   90.00
_cell.angle_gamma   90.00
#
_symmetry.space_group_name_H-M   'P 1'
#
loop_
_entity.id
_entity.type
_entity.pdbx_description
1 polymer ?
#
loop_
_entity_poly.entity_id
_entity_poly.type
_entity_poly.pdbx_seq_one_letter_code
_entity_poly.pdbx_strand_id
1 'polypeptide(L)'
;MDDLKACDRMVPLIVRRADGTLAASDRATLDAHAVSCPGCRQAIAGQSAIAALLGELPMGEAPRDFAARVRARVAPGGGVLDLLNWRAWTLRLAPAAALLALLAWLPSRISVTAASPIDALASATAQTDTEAMLVSSETSGADLLAAAYEEYVR
;
A
#
# COMPACT_ATOMS: atom_id res chain seq x y z
N MET A 1 17.86 -41.83 -19.83
CA MET A 1 17.98 -40.78 -18.79
C MET A 1 16.77 -39.85 -18.78
N ASP A 2 16.08 -39.66 -19.90
CA ASP A 2 14.85 -38.85 -19.97
C ASP A 2 13.64 -39.47 -19.24
N ASP A 3 13.54 -40.79 -19.18
CA ASP A 3 12.46 -41.47 -18.45
C ASP A 3 12.46 -41.18 -16.94
N LEU A 4 13.64 -40.98 -16.32
CA LEU A 4 13.74 -40.67 -14.90
C LEU A 4 13.15 -39.28 -14.60
N LYS A 5 13.50 -38.27 -15.42
CA LYS A 5 12.97 -36.91 -15.30
C LYS A 5 11.47 -36.85 -15.56
N ALA A 6 10.98 -37.70 -16.46
CA ALA A 6 9.54 -37.83 -16.69
C ALA A 6 8.82 -38.41 -15.46
N CYS A 7 9.39 -39.44 -14.83
CA CYS A 7 8.85 -40.04 -13.60
C CYS A 7 8.85 -39.04 -12.42
N ASP A 8 9.92 -38.25 -12.25
CA ASP A 8 10.00 -37.26 -11.17
C ASP A 8 8.85 -36.24 -11.22
N ARG A 9 8.41 -35.87 -12.43
CA ARG A 9 7.25 -34.97 -12.61
C ARG A 9 5.93 -35.62 -12.17
N MET A 10 5.83 -36.95 -12.15
CA MET A 10 4.62 -37.66 -11.76
C MET A 10 4.46 -37.79 -10.26
N VAL A 11 5.57 -37.85 -9.50
CA VAL A 11 5.56 -37.95 -8.02
C VAL A 11 4.60 -36.97 -7.35
N PRO A 12 4.64 -35.65 -7.61
CA PRO A 12 3.71 -34.72 -6.98
C PRO A 12 2.25 -34.88 -7.45
N LEU A 13 2.01 -35.47 -8.62
CA LEU A 13 0.65 -35.78 -9.08
C LEU A 13 0.10 -37.02 -8.36
N ILE A 14 0.94 -38.00 -8.07
CA ILE A 14 0.58 -39.21 -7.32
C ILE A 14 0.12 -38.83 -5.91
N VAL A 15 0.86 -37.97 -5.22
CA VAL A 15 0.49 -37.47 -3.88
C VAL A 15 -0.84 -36.71 -3.93
N ARG A 16 -0.96 -35.74 -4.84
CA ARG A 16 -2.20 -34.97 -5.02
C ARG A 16 -3.41 -35.82 -5.39
N ARG A 17 -3.20 -36.92 -6.12
CA ARG A 17 -4.25 -37.90 -6.43
C ARG A 17 -4.78 -38.54 -5.15
N ALA A 18 -3.87 -39.00 -4.30
CA ALA A 18 -4.21 -39.63 -3.03
C ALA A 18 -4.90 -38.66 -2.06
N ASP A 19 -4.50 -37.39 -2.07
CA ASP A 19 -5.13 -36.34 -1.27
C ASP A 19 -6.48 -35.86 -1.84
N GLY A 20 -6.90 -36.36 -3.00
CA GLY A 20 -8.14 -35.94 -3.67
C GLY A 20 -8.11 -34.54 -4.29
N THR A 21 -6.94 -33.90 -4.38
CA THR A 21 -6.76 -32.51 -4.86
C THR A 21 -6.31 -32.42 -6.32
N LEU A 22 -6.15 -33.55 -7.00
CA LEU A 22 -5.67 -33.59 -8.38
C LEU A 22 -6.74 -33.14 -9.39
N ALA A 23 -6.37 -32.17 -10.24
CA ALA A 23 -7.19 -31.71 -11.35
C ALA A 23 -7.39 -32.81 -12.41
N ALA A 24 -8.49 -32.75 -13.18
CA ALA A 24 -8.81 -33.76 -14.18
C ALA A 24 -7.77 -33.86 -15.31
N SER A 25 -7.22 -32.73 -15.75
CA SER A 25 -6.14 -32.67 -16.77
C SER A 25 -4.88 -33.40 -16.31
N ASP A 26 -4.50 -33.20 -15.06
CA ASP A 26 -3.29 -33.78 -14.48
C ASP A 26 -3.48 -35.27 -14.19
N ARG A 27 -4.72 -35.68 -13.87
CA ARG A 27 -5.11 -37.08 -13.74
C ARG A 27 -4.93 -37.83 -15.06
N ALA A 28 -5.43 -37.27 -16.17
CA ALA A 28 -5.25 -37.86 -17.49
C ALA A 28 -3.76 -37.98 -17.87
N THR A 29 -2.96 -36.96 -17.55
CA THR A 29 -1.50 -36.98 -17.77
C THR A 29 -0.81 -38.09 -16.99
N LEU A 30 -1.13 -38.21 -15.69
CA LEU A 30 -0.59 -39.24 -14.81
C LEU A 30 -0.98 -40.65 -15.29
N ASP A 31 -2.26 -40.85 -15.64
CA ASP A 31 -2.78 -42.13 -16.11
C ASP A 31 -2.14 -42.53 -17.45
N ALA A 32 -1.95 -41.59 -18.37
CA ALA A 32 -1.27 -41.83 -19.65
C ALA A 32 0.18 -42.29 -19.44
N HIS A 33 0.93 -41.65 -18.54
CA HIS A 33 2.29 -42.08 -18.21
C HIS A 33 2.30 -43.44 -17.49
N ALA A 34 1.33 -43.70 -16.63
CA ALA A 34 1.19 -44.96 -15.92
C ALA A 34 0.92 -46.13 -16.88
N VAL A 35 0.39 -45.93 -18.09
CA VAL A 35 0.25 -47.02 -19.08
C VAL A 35 1.62 -47.58 -19.49
N SER A 36 2.62 -46.73 -19.71
CA SER A 36 3.95 -47.15 -20.16
C SER A 36 4.95 -47.40 -19.02
N CYS A 37 4.74 -46.82 -17.83
CA CYS A 37 5.69 -46.92 -16.71
C CYS A 37 5.19 -47.82 -15.56
N PRO A 38 5.76 -49.03 -15.36
CA PRO A 38 5.38 -49.91 -14.24
C PRO A 38 5.74 -49.32 -12.87
N GLY A 39 6.83 -48.55 -12.75
CA GLY A 39 7.23 -47.91 -11.49
C GLY A 39 6.20 -46.90 -11.01
N CYS A 40 5.71 -46.04 -11.91
CA CYS A 40 4.64 -45.09 -11.59
C CYS A 40 3.32 -45.79 -11.25
N ARG A 41 2.97 -46.91 -11.91
CA ARG A 41 1.80 -47.72 -11.51
C ARG A 41 1.92 -48.25 -10.09
N GLN A 42 3.08 -48.80 -9.75
CA GLN A 42 3.31 -49.34 -8.41
C GLN A 42 3.27 -48.23 -7.35
N ALA A 43 3.85 -47.06 -7.64
CA ALA A 43 3.81 -45.91 -6.75
C ALA A 43 2.37 -45.40 -6.54
N ILE A 44 1.55 -45.34 -7.60
CA ILE A 44 0.11 -44.99 -7.49
C ILE A 44 -0.62 -45.98 -6.58
N ALA A 45 -0.42 -47.28 -6.79
CA ALA A 45 -1.06 -48.32 -5.98
C ALA A 45 -0.61 -48.24 -4.51
N GLY A 46 0.69 -48.09 -4.25
CA GLY A 46 1.24 -47.94 -2.90
C GLY A 46 0.67 -46.73 -2.17
N GLN A 47 0.65 -45.56 -2.83
CA GLN A 47 0.10 -44.35 -2.22
C GLN A 47 -1.40 -44.46 -1.96
N SER A 48 -2.15 -45.10 -2.86
CA SER A 48 -3.59 -45.33 -2.70
C SER A 48 -3.89 -46.27 -1.53
N ALA A 49 -3.06 -47.31 -1.33
CA ALA A 49 -3.18 -48.21 -0.19
C ALA A 49 -2.89 -47.49 1.14
N ILE A 50 -1.86 -46.64 1.19
CA ILE A 50 -1.55 -45.81 2.37
C ILE A 50 -2.72 -44.86 2.67
N ALA A 51 -3.26 -44.19 1.65
CA ALA A 51 -4.40 -43.29 1.83
C ALA A 51 -5.64 -44.03 2.36
N ALA A 52 -5.91 -45.24 1.87
CA ALA A 52 -7.00 -46.07 2.37
C ALA A 52 -6.80 -46.44 3.85
N LEU A 53 -5.60 -46.91 4.23
CA LEU A 53 -5.26 -47.25 5.61
C LEU A 53 -5.40 -46.04 6.54
N LEU A 54 -4.96 -44.86 6.10
CA LEU A 54 -5.12 -43.61 6.86
C LEU A 54 -6.59 -43.19 6.98
N GLY A 55 -7.42 -43.48 5.97
CA GLY A 55 -8.85 -43.20 5.98
C GLY A 55 -9.64 -44.09 6.96
N GLU A 56 -9.11 -45.25 7.33
CA GLU A 56 -9.72 -46.15 8.32
C GLU A 56 -9.47 -45.71 9.77
N LEU A 57 -8.52 -44.78 10.01
CA LEU A 57 -8.25 -44.29 11.35
C LEU A 57 -9.47 -43.52 11.89
N PRO A 58 -9.83 -43.73 13.17
CA PRO A 58 -10.92 -43.01 13.78
C PRO A 58 -10.62 -41.52 13.80
N MET A 59 -11.47 -40.73 13.15
CA MET A 59 -11.40 -39.27 13.23
C MET A 59 -11.82 -38.84 14.63
N GLY A 60 -10.86 -38.39 15.44
CA GLY A 60 -11.13 -37.79 16.74
C GLY A 60 -11.74 -36.40 16.58
N GLU A 61 -12.70 -36.06 17.46
CA GLU A 61 -13.24 -34.71 17.53
C GLU A 61 -12.14 -33.73 17.97
N ALA A 62 -11.98 -32.64 17.23
CA ALA A 62 -11.02 -31.60 17.59
C ALA A 62 -11.50 -30.87 18.86
N PRO A 63 -10.59 -30.44 19.76
CA PRO A 63 -10.97 -29.61 20.90
C PRO A 63 -11.70 -28.34 20.44
N ARG A 64 -12.75 -27.92 21.15
CA ARG A 64 -13.61 -26.77 20.79
C ARG A 64 -12.82 -25.51 20.40
N ASP A 65 -11.70 -25.24 21.07
CA ASP A 65 -10.87 -24.05 20.83
C ASP A 65 -9.77 -24.23 19.77
N PHE A 66 -9.67 -25.39 19.12
CA PHE A 66 -8.59 -25.69 18.17
C PHE A 66 -8.52 -24.66 17.04
N ALA A 67 -9.64 -24.38 16.37
CA ALA A 67 -9.70 -23.43 15.27
C ALA A 67 -9.34 -22.00 15.70
N ALA A 68 -9.70 -21.60 16.91
CA ALA A 68 -9.33 -20.31 17.48
C ALA A 68 -7.81 -20.24 17.75
N ARG A 69 -7.25 -21.29 18.34
CA ARG A 69 -5.81 -21.42 18.60
C ARG A 69 -4.95 -21.45 17.34
N VAL A 70 -5.44 -22.07 16.27
CA VAL A 70 -4.76 -22.09 14.96
C VAL A 70 -4.79 -20.70 14.35
N ARG A 71 -5.97 -20.06 14.27
CA ARG A 71 -6.09 -18.69 13.75
C ARG A 71 -5.20 -17.71 14.49
N ALA A 72 -5.14 -17.78 15.82
CA ALA A 72 -4.26 -16.90 16.60
C ALA A 72 -2.77 -17.07 16.26
N ARG A 73 -2.33 -18.26 15.82
CA ARG A 73 -0.93 -18.55 15.44
C ARG A 73 -0.62 -18.27 13.98
N VAL A 74 -1.60 -18.45 13.10
CA VAL A 74 -1.45 -18.31 11.63
C VAL A 74 -1.84 -16.91 11.15
N ALA A 75 -2.55 -16.13 11.98
CA ALA A 75 -2.81 -14.73 11.69
C ALA A 75 -1.47 -14.05 11.34
N PRO A 76 -1.37 -13.38 10.18
CA PRO A 76 -0.17 -12.64 9.83
C PRO A 76 0.06 -11.63 10.94
N GLY A 77 1.05 -11.91 11.79
CA GLY A 77 1.39 -11.04 12.89
C GLY A 77 1.87 -9.72 12.30
N GLY A 78 1.34 -8.60 12.81
CA GLY A 78 1.82 -7.25 12.52
C GLY A 78 3.22 -7.00 13.08
N GLY A 79 4.17 -7.84 12.68
CA GLY A 79 5.59 -7.73 13.02
C GLY A 79 6.30 -6.76 12.07
N VAL A 80 7.61 -6.59 12.30
CA VAL A 80 8.48 -5.70 11.51
C VAL A 80 8.42 -5.99 10.00
N LEU A 81 8.19 -7.25 9.61
CA LEU A 81 8.04 -7.64 8.21
C LEU A 81 6.77 -7.10 7.55
N ASP A 82 5.72 -6.81 8.32
CA ASP A 82 4.48 -6.22 7.82
C ASP A 82 4.63 -4.71 7.57
N LEU A 83 5.58 -4.04 8.26
CA LEU A 83 6.04 -2.69 7.89
C LEU A 83 6.82 -2.69 6.57
N LEU A 84 7.47 -3.79 6.21
CA LEU A 84 8.16 -3.98 4.92
C LEU A 84 7.22 -4.40 3.79
N ASN A 85 5.90 -4.45 4.03
CA ASN A 85 4.92 -4.84 3.02
C ASN A 85 4.68 -3.71 2.01
N TRP A 86 5.60 -3.58 1.05
CA TRP A 86 5.60 -2.52 0.03
C TRP A 86 4.28 -2.47 -0.77
N ARG A 87 3.63 -3.63 -1.00
CA ARG A 87 2.32 -3.72 -1.68
C ARG A 87 1.20 -3.14 -0.83
N ALA A 88 1.18 -3.39 0.47
CA ALA A 88 0.16 -2.83 1.36
C ALA A 88 0.31 -1.31 1.48
N TRP A 89 1.54 -0.81 1.57
CA TRP A 89 1.82 0.62 1.66
C TRP A 89 1.48 1.38 0.38
N THR A 90 1.84 0.83 -0.79
CA THR A 90 1.51 1.45 -2.09
C THR A 90 0.00 1.51 -2.32
N LEU A 91 -0.75 0.44 -2.02
CA LEU A 91 -2.21 0.44 -2.15
C LEU A 91 -2.90 1.39 -1.17
N ARG A 92 -2.39 1.52 0.07
CA ARG A 92 -2.95 2.42 1.08
C ARG A 92 -2.62 3.90 0.82
N LEU A 93 -1.46 4.19 0.26
CA LEU A 93 -1.03 5.56 -0.05
C LEU A 93 -1.53 6.04 -1.43
N ALA A 94 -1.97 5.14 -2.31
CA ALA A 94 -2.52 5.47 -3.62
C ALA A 94 -3.62 6.56 -3.60
N PRO A 95 -4.67 6.50 -2.75
CA PRO A 95 -5.69 7.55 -2.72
C PRO A 95 -5.16 8.89 -2.22
N ALA A 96 -4.26 8.89 -1.23
CA ALA A 96 -3.63 10.11 -0.74
C ALA A 96 -2.73 10.76 -1.81
N ALA A 97 -1.95 9.95 -2.52
CA ALA A 97 -1.15 10.41 -3.65
C ALA A 97 -2.02 10.95 -4.79
N ALA A 98 -3.14 10.30 -5.11
CA ALA A 98 -4.09 10.77 -6.12
C ALA A 98 -4.73 12.12 -5.74
N LEU A 99 -5.12 12.29 -4.48
CA LEU A 99 -5.62 13.57 -3.97
C LEU A 99 -4.58 14.69 -4.05
N LEU A 100 -3.34 14.41 -3.63
CA LEU A 100 -2.24 15.37 -3.73
C LEU A 100 -1.94 15.73 -5.19
N ALA A 101 -1.96 14.75 -6.10
CA ALA A 101 -1.80 14.98 -7.53
C ALA A 101 -2.94 15.84 -8.10
N LEU A 102 -4.19 15.59 -7.70
CA LEU A 102 -5.35 16.40 -8.11
C LEU A 102 -5.23 17.85 -7.61
N LEU A 103 -4.83 18.05 -6.36
CA LEU A 103 -4.61 19.39 -5.79
C LEU A 103 -3.44 20.12 -6.45
N ALA A 104 -2.33 19.42 -6.68
CA ALA A 104 -1.16 19.96 -7.38
C ALA A 104 -1.42 20.23 -8.87
N TRP A 105 -2.41 19.56 -9.47
CA TRP A 105 -2.85 19.82 -10.84
C TRP A 105 -3.89 20.94 -10.94
N LEU A 106 -4.44 21.39 -9.80
CA LEU A 106 -5.41 22.48 -9.73
C LEU A 106 -4.88 23.94 -9.74
N PRO A 107 -3.58 24.28 -9.89
CA PRO A 107 -3.18 25.68 -9.94
C PRO A 107 -3.30 26.20 -11.37
N SER A 108 -4.53 26.54 -11.79
CA SER A 108 -4.78 27.40 -12.95
C SER A 108 -6.12 28.16 -12.89
N ARG A 109 -6.90 28.05 -11.80
CA ARG A 109 -8.26 28.61 -11.74
C ARG A 109 -8.49 29.62 -10.61
N ILE A 110 -7.59 29.69 -9.64
CA ILE A 110 -7.65 30.71 -8.59
C ILE A 110 -6.63 31.78 -8.97
N SER A 111 -7.04 32.68 -9.86
CA SER A 111 -6.46 34.01 -9.85
C SER A 111 -6.87 34.63 -8.51
N VAL A 112 -5.99 34.53 -7.51
CA VAL A 112 -6.03 35.49 -6.41
C VAL A 112 -5.76 36.82 -7.09
N THR A 113 -6.83 37.56 -7.41
CA THR A 113 -6.70 38.99 -7.66
C THR A 113 -6.13 39.53 -6.37
N ALA A 114 -4.81 39.73 -6.34
CA ALA A 114 -4.17 40.51 -5.32
C ALA A 114 -4.78 41.90 -5.44
N ALA A 115 -5.84 42.16 -4.67
CA ALA A 115 -6.28 43.51 -4.42
C ALA A 115 -5.05 44.22 -3.87
N SER A 116 -4.52 45.15 -4.67
CA SER A 116 -3.36 45.91 -4.26
C SER A 116 -3.73 46.62 -2.96
N PRO A 117 -2.90 46.58 -1.90
CA PRO A 117 -3.27 47.14 -0.59
C PRO A 117 -3.67 48.62 -0.66
N ILE A 118 -3.27 49.31 -1.73
CA ILE A 118 -3.63 50.70 -2.07
C ILE A 118 -5.12 50.88 -2.42
N ASP A 119 -5.79 49.91 -3.05
CA ASP A 119 -7.23 50.02 -3.39
C ASP A 119 -8.13 49.85 -2.14
N ALA A 120 -7.66 49.07 -1.16
CA ALA A 120 -8.32 48.92 0.14
C ALA A 120 -8.16 50.18 1.02
N LEU A 121 -7.03 50.88 0.90
CA LEU A 121 -6.81 52.16 1.57
C LEU A 121 -7.61 53.31 0.91
N ALA A 122 -7.74 53.31 -0.42
CA ALA A 122 -8.51 54.33 -1.16
C ALA A 122 -10.02 54.29 -0.86
N SER A 123 -10.56 53.08 -0.66
CA SER A 123 -11.97 52.90 -0.27
C SER A 123 -12.22 53.20 1.21
N ALA A 124 -11.19 53.18 2.06
CA ALA A 124 -11.27 53.61 3.45
C ALA A 124 -11.21 55.15 3.61
N THR A 125 -10.48 55.84 2.73
CA THR A 125 -10.37 57.32 2.76
C THR A 125 -11.55 58.05 2.09
N ALA A 126 -12.35 57.35 1.28
CA ALA A 126 -13.52 57.94 0.63
C ALA A 126 -14.74 58.12 1.56
N GLN A 127 -14.70 57.60 2.80
CA GLN A 127 -15.81 57.69 3.76
C GLN A 127 -15.60 58.71 4.89
N THR A 128 -14.48 59.44 4.91
CA THR A 128 -14.21 60.44 5.94
C THR A 128 -14.07 61.84 5.35
N ASP A 129 -15.09 62.28 4.61
CA ASP A 129 -15.34 63.71 4.44
C ASP A 129 -16.33 64.14 5.52
N THR A 130 -15.81 64.68 6.64
CA THR A 130 -16.33 65.85 7.36
C THR A 130 -15.51 66.12 8.62
N GLU A 131 -14.89 67.31 8.64
CA GLU A 131 -14.41 68.07 9.80
C GLU A 131 -13.22 67.55 10.64
N ALA A 132 -12.02 68.06 10.32
CA ALA A 132 -10.99 68.61 11.24
C ALA A 132 -9.66 68.70 10.46
N MET A 133 -9.29 69.82 9.83
CA MET A 133 -8.68 71.01 10.46
C MET A 133 -7.50 70.67 11.39
N LEU A 134 -6.27 70.98 10.89
CA LEU A 134 -4.99 71.17 11.61
C LEU A 134 -4.30 69.87 12.10
N VAL A 135 -3.02 69.56 11.89
CA VAL A 135 -1.79 70.35 11.72
C VAL A 135 -0.81 69.56 10.84
N SER A 136 -0.25 70.23 9.85
CA SER A 136 0.96 69.78 9.13
C SER A 136 2.17 69.81 10.06
N SER A 137 2.90 68.70 10.16
CA SER A 137 4.34 68.74 10.42
C SER A 137 5.01 67.75 9.47
N GLU A 138 5.31 68.23 8.26
CA GLU A 138 6.27 67.58 7.38
C GLU A 138 7.66 67.80 7.99
N THR A 139 8.16 66.83 8.75
CA THR A 139 9.60 66.74 9.01
C THR A 139 10.26 66.15 7.77
N SER A 140 10.86 67.01 6.96
CA SER A 140 11.60 66.64 5.75
C SER A 140 12.81 65.78 6.10
N GLY A 141 13.04 64.71 5.32
CA GLY A 141 14.09 63.72 5.56
C GLY A 141 15.53 64.25 5.60
N ALA A 142 15.75 65.52 5.26
CA ALA A 142 17.04 66.20 5.43
C ALA A 142 17.45 66.36 6.91
N ASP A 143 16.49 66.60 7.82
CA ASP A 143 16.77 66.78 9.24
C ASP A 143 17.15 65.46 9.93
N LEU A 144 16.64 64.33 9.44
CA LEU A 144 16.96 63.00 9.96
C LEU A 144 18.37 62.54 9.56
N LEU A 145 18.87 62.99 8.40
CA LEU A 145 20.22 62.66 7.94
C LEU A 145 21.29 63.49 8.67
N ALA A 146 20.97 64.72 9.08
CA ALA A 146 21.86 65.54 9.89
C ALA A 146 22.08 64.94 11.29
N ALA A 147 21.01 64.46 11.94
CA ALA A 147 21.10 63.80 13.25
C ALA A 147 21.88 62.47 13.20
N ALA A 148 21.76 61.72 12.10
CA ALA A 148 22.49 60.46 11.92
C ALA A 148 24.00 60.67 11.66
N TYR A 149 24.41 61.80 11.09
CA TYR A 149 25.82 62.09 10.79
C TYR A 149 26.61 62.49 12.04
N GLU A 150 25.99 63.21 12.99
CA GLU A 150 26.64 63.66 14.23
C GLU A 150 26.99 62.50 15.19
N GLU A 151 26.21 61.41 15.15
CA GLU A 151 26.45 60.20 15.96
C GLU A 151 27.65 59.37 15.45
N TYR A 152 27.99 59.46 14.15
CA TYR A 152 29.08 58.67 13.54
C TYR A 152 30.47 59.31 13.68
N VAL A 153 30.55 60.61 14.00
CA VAL A 153 31.80 61.39 14.03
C VAL A 153 32.35 61.57 15.46
N ARG A 154 31.73 60.95 16.46
CA ARG A 154 32.24 60.88 17.84
C ARG A 154 32.90 59.52 18.11
#